data_AF-A0A7T7RG05-F1
#
_entry.id   AF-A0A7T7RG05-F1
#
_cell.length_a   1.000
_cell.length_b   1.000
_cell.length_c   1.000
_cell.angle_alpha   90.00
_cell.angle_beta   90.00
_cell.angle_gamma   90.00
#
_symmetry.space_group_name_H-M   'P 1'
#
loop_
_entity.id
_entity.type
_entity.pdbx_description
1 polymer ?
#
loop_
_entity_poly.entity_id
_entity_poly.type
_entity_poly.pdbx_seq_one_letter_code
_entity_poly.pdbx_strand_id
1 'polypeptide(L)' 'MSGQWLAREVSDTAVHAVPLDDLITHDFSEDCPCGPRARTIARDGRPDGWIYTHHSLDSRELSEPDRDKGDEA' A
#
# COMPACT_ATOMS: atom_id res chain seq x y z
N MET A 1 7.38 -2.57 -17.65
CA MET A 1 6.17 -1.76 -17.42
C MET A 1 5.98 -1.73 -15.92
N SER A 2 5.86 -0.56 -15.30
CA SER A 2 5.52 -0.48 -13.87
C SER A 2 4.07 -0.92 -13.67
N GLY A 3 3.79 -1.75 -12.68
CA GLY A 3 2.44 -2.14 -12.28
C GLY A 3 1.54 -0.92 -12.08
N GLN A 4 0.25 -1.07 -12.38
CA GLN A 4 -0.75 -0.05 -12.09
C GLN A 4 -1.21 -0.20 -10.64
N TRP A 5 -1.42 0.92 -9.96
CA TRP A 5 -1.81 0.97 -8.54
C TRP A 5 -2.98 1.92 -8.36
N LEU A 6 -3.90 1.58 -7.46
CA LEU A 6 -5.01 2.43 -7.08
C LEU A 6 -4.84 2.86 -5.62
N ALA A 7 -4.71 4.16 -5.40
CA ALA A 7 -4.80 4.76 -4.07
C ALA A 7 -6.23 5.18 -3.77
N ARG A 8 -6.74 4.80 -2.60
CA ARG A 8 -8.07 5.17 -2.15
C ARG A 8 -8.07 5.58 -0.69
N GLU A 9 -8.65 6.74 -0.41
CA GLU A 9 -9.01 7.16 0.94
C GLU A 9 -10.24 6.40 1.41
N VAL A 10 -10.15 5.78 2.59
CA VAL A 10 -11.26 5.05 3.22
C VAL A 10 -11.80 5.77 4.46
N SER A 11 -11.00 6.68 5.03
CA SER A 11 -11.38 7.59 6.12
C SER A 11 -10.47 8.82 6.12
N ASP A 12 -10.78 9.84 6.94
CA ASP A 12 -9.94 11.05 7.11
C ASP A 12 -8.48 10.74 7.52
N THR A 13 -8.25 9.56 8.08
CA THR A 13 -6.95 9.16 8.63
C THR A 13 -6.33 7.98 7.88
N ALA A 14 -6.94 7.44 6.82
CA ALA A 14 -6.45 6.21 6.19
C ALA A 14 -6.58 6.21 4.67
N VAL A 15 -5.45 5.88 4.02
CA VAL A 15 -5.36 5.63 2.58
C VAL A 15 -4.77 4.24 2.36
N HIS A 16 -5.36 3.47 1.45
CA HIS A 16 -4.84 2.20 1.00
C HIS A 16 -4.38 2.31 -0.46
N ALA A 17 -3.18 1.81 -0.76
CA ALA A 17 -2.67 1.65 -2.10
C ALA A 17 -2.69 0.16 -2.46
N VAL A 18 -3.52 -0.22 -3.43
CA VAL A 18 -3.69 -1.62 -3.88
C VAL A 18 -3.11 -1.81 -5.28
N PRO A 19 -2.47 -2.96 -5.58
CA PRO A 19 -2.06 -3.27 -6.93
C PRO A 19 -3.29 -3.58 -7.78
N LEU A 20 -3.30 -3.08 -9.01
CA LEU A 20 -4.29 -3.43 -10.02
C LEU A 20 -3.80 -4.61 -10.86
N ASP A 21 -4.76 -5.34 -11.46
CA ASP A 21 -4.50 -6.52 -12.27
C ASP A 21 -3.70 -7.61 -11.55
N ASP A 22 -3.91 -7.77 -10.24
CA ASP A 22 -3.24 -8.77 -9.42
C ASP A 22 -3.99 -10.12 -9.41
N LEU A 23 -3.35 -11.17 -8.87
CA LEU A 23 -3.91 -12.52 -8.80
C LEU A 23 -5.19 -12.60 -7.94
N ILE A 24 -5.35 -11.66 -7.00
CA ILE A 24 -6.54 -11.53 -6.17
C ILE A 24 -7.14 -10.13 -6.26
N THR A 25 -8.42 -10.02 -5.94
CA THR A 25 -9.03 -8.71 -5.68
C THR A 25 -8.67 -8.26 -4.27
N HIS A 26 -8.20 -7.02 -4.16
CA HIS A 26 -7.83 -6.41 -2.89
C HIS A 26 -8.99 -5.63 -2.29
N ASP A 27 -9.28 -5.94 -1.03
CA ASP A 27 -10.13 -5.09 -0.19
C ASP A 27 -9.29 -3.94 0.37
N PHE A 28 -9.89 -2.76 0.53
CA PHE A 28 -9.22 -1.62 1.17
C PHE A 28 -9.28 -1.74 2.69
N SER A 29 -8.66 -2.80 3.22
CA SER A 29 -8.60 -3.15 4.64
C SER A 29 -7.18 -3.56 5.05
N GLU A 30 -6.85 -3.41 6.33
CA GLU A 30 -5.59 -3.90 6.91
C GLU A 30 -5.54 -5.43 7.04
N ASP A 31 -6.70 -6.07 7.08
CA ASP A 31 -6.84 -7.54 7.16
C ASP A 31 -6.77 -8.23 5.79
N CYS A 32 -6.33 -7.53 4.74
CA CYS A 32 -6.26 -8.14 3.40
C CYS A 32 -5.30 -9.34 3.41
N PRO A 33 -5.65 -10.48 2.79
CA PRO A 33 -4.79 -11.67 2.76
C PRO A 33 -3.40 -11.45 2.14
N CYS A 34 -3.20 -10.39 1.37
CA CYS A 34 -1.89 -10.03 0.84
C CYS A 34 -0.90 -9.55 1.91
N GLY A 35 -1.39 -9.22 3.12
CA GLY A 35 -0.60 -8.68 4.21
C GLY A 35 -0.13 -7.24 3.99
N PRO A 36 -1.04 -6.24 4.00
CA PRO A 36 -0.68 -4.84 3.78
C PRO A 36 0.36 -4.35 4.78
N ARG A 37 1.31 -3.56 4.28
CA ARG A 37 2.27 -2.85 5.13
C ARG A 37 1.69 -1.51 5.57
N ALA A 38 1.66 -1.26 6.88
CA ALA A 38 1.20 0.01 7.45
C ALA A 38 2.38 0.98 7.70
N ARG A 39 2.18 2.26 7.35
CA ARG A 39 3.08 3.36 7.70
C ARG A 39 2.29 4.53 8.30
N THR A 40 2.65 4.93 9.52
CA THR A 40 2.05 6.06 10.21
C THR A 40 2.65 7.38 9.71
N ILE A 41 1.80 8.39 9.56
CA ILE A 41 2.15 9.76 9.17
C ILE A 41 1.63 10.71 10.23
N ALA A 42 2.54 11.36 10.96
CA ALA A 42 2.16 12.35 11.98
C ALA A 42 1.41 13.53 11.34
N ARG A 43 0.31 13.96 11.96
CA ARG A 43 -0.49 15.11 11.50
C ARG A 43 -0.60 16.13 12.64
N ASP A 44 -0.06 17.32 12.44
CA ASP A 44 -0.05 18.34 13.50
C ASP A 44 -1.47 18.74 13.92
N GLY A 45 -1.71 18.70 15.24
CA GLY A 45 -3.01 19.00 15.84
C GLY A 45 -4.16 18.08 15.42
N ARG A 46 -3.89 16.92 14.82
CA ARG A 46 -4.89 15.96 14.33
C ARG A 46 -4.48 14.53 14.67
N PRO A 47 -5.42 13.55 14.63
CA PRO A 47 -5.04 12.15 14.72
C PRO A 47 -4.07 11.77 13.60
N ASP A 48 -3.10 10.92 13.91
CA ASP A 48 -2.13 10.41 12.95
C ASP A 48 -2.82 9.75 11.75
N GLY A 49 -2.25 9.96 10.57
CA GLY A 49 -2.67 9.32 9.33
C GLY A 49 -1.97 7.98 9.13
N TRP A 50 -2.57 7.14 8.30
CA TRP A 50 -2.07 5.81 7.97
C TRP A 50 -2.08 5.61 6.46
N ILE A 51 -0.96 5.10 5.94
CA ILE A 51 -0.85 4.61 4.58
C ILE A 51 -0.64 3.11 4.65
N TYR A 52 -1.53 2.36 4.02
CA TYR A 52 -1.45 0.92 3.89
C TYR A 52 -1.09 0.56 2.45
N THR A 53 0.10 0.00 2.24
CA THR A 53 0.55 -0.46 0.92
C THR A 53 0.35 -1.96 0.84
N HIS A 54 -0.52 -2.42 -0.06
CA HIS A 54 -0.79 -3.84 -0.27
C HIS A 54 0.32 -4.49 -1.10
N HIS A 55 0.56 -5.78 -0.90
CA HIS A 55 1.53 -6.54 -1.69
C HIS A 55 0.85 -7.16 -2.91
N SER A 56 1.53 -7.19 -4.05
CA SER A 56 1.05 -7.98 -5.19
C SER A 56 1.39 -9.46 -5.00
N LEU A 57 0.43 -10.33 -5.35
CA LEU A 57 0.54 -11.78 -5.18
C LEU A 57 0.69 -12.54 -6.51
N ASP A 58 0.98 -11.84 -7.60
CA ASP A 58 1.19 -12.41 -8.93
C ASP A 58 2.68 -12.55 -9.31
N SER A 59 3.57 -12.41 -8.33
CA SER A 59 5.02 -12.46 -8.48
C SER A 59 5.66 -11.29 -9.24
N ARG A 60 4.94 -10.21 -9.59
CA ARG A 60 5.57 -9.03 -10.21
C ARG A 60 6.58 -8.34 -9.29
N GLU A 61 6.42 -8.46 -7.96
CA GLU A 61 7.38 -8.02 -6.94
C GLU A 61 8.81 -8.58 -7.15
N LEU A 62 8.97 -9.72 -7.85
CA LEU A 62 10.28 -10.27 -8.18
C LEU A 62 11.04 -9.45 -9.24
N SER A 63 10.31 -8.65 -10.00
CA SER A 63 10.81 -7.89 -11.15
C SER A 63 10.62 -6.38 -11.00
N GLU A 64 9.72 -5.94 -10.12
CA GLU A 64 9.51 -4.55 -9.79
C GLU A 64 10.47 -4.12 -8.66
N PRO A 65 11.08 -2.93 -8.75
CA PRO A 65 11.91 -2.42 -7.66
C PRO A 65 11.05 -2.11 -6.44
N ASP A 66 11.49 -2.54 -5.26
CA ASP A 66 10.91 -2.13 -3.98
C ASP A 66 11.11 -0.62 -3.80
N ARG A 67 10.02 0.16 -3.97
CA ARG A 67 10.03 1.62 -3.92
C ARG A 67 9.94 2.18 -2.50
N ASP A 68 9.81 1.32 -1.49
CA ASP A 68 9.61 1.70 -0.09
C ASP A 68 10.80 1.33 0.80
N LYS A 69 11.83 0.67 0.25
CA LYS A 69 13.20 0.81 0.77
C LYS A 69 13.70 2.18 0.37
N GLY A 70 13.55 3.14 1.29
CA GLY A 70 14.31 4.38 1.20
C GLY A 70 15.78 4.04 0.96
N ASP A 71 16.42 4.81 0.10
CA ASP A 71 17.85 4.72 -0.17
C ASP A 71 18.62 4.66 1.16
N GLU A 72 19.09 3.47 1.54
CA GLU A 72 20.18 3.34 2.49
C GLU A 72 21.44 3.81 1.76
N ALA A 73 21.70 5.11 1.82
CA ALA A 73 22.93 5.77 1.40
C ALA A 73 23.56 6.51 2.59
#